data_AF-A0AAD4M8D8-F1
#
_entry.id   AF-A0AAD4M8D8-F1
#
_cell.length_a   1.000
_cell.length_b   1.000
_cell.length_c   1.000
_cell.angle_alpha   90.00
_cell.angle_beta   90.00
_cell.angle_gamma   90.00
#
_symmetry.space_group_name_H-M   'P 1'
#
loop_
_entity.id
_entity.type
_entity.pdbx_description
1 polymer ?
#
loop_
_entity_poly.entity_id
_entity_poly.type
_entity_poly.pdbx_seq_one_letter_code
_entity_poly.pdbx_strand_id
1 'polypeptide(L)'
;MPPMSFFGVVTKAGFMNKTATVTVSRWVIDKRTGKRISRSKKFLVHDERNQLRVEDSVLIRNCPPVSARKRFTLEDVVRSPETERDLAHATVASGSPTASPSPMSQ
;
A
#
# COMPACT_ATOMS: atom_id res chain seq x y z
N MET A 1 -9.22 -25.54 1.15
CA MET A 1 -8.14 -24.80 1.84
C MET A 1 -8.19 -23.36 1.39
N PRO A 2 -8.20 -22.38 2.30
CA PRO A 2 -8.13 -20.97 1.93
C PRO A 2 -6.79 -20.65 1.24
N PRO A 3 -6.77 -19.71 0.28
CA PRO A 3 -5.54 -19.26 -0.35
C PRO A 3 -4.60 -18.62 0.70
N MET A 4 -3.29 -18.81 0.53
CA MET A 4 -2.33 -18.19 1.44
C MET A 4 -2.23 -16.70 1.16
N SER A 5 -2.47 -15.89 2.20
CA SER A 5 -2.30 -14.44 2.18
C SER A 5 -1.11 -14.00 3.04
N PHE A 6 -0.46 -12.90 2.64
CA PHE A 6 0.62 -12.27 3.39
C PHE A 6 0.33 -10.78 3.56
N PHE A 7 0.67 -10.24 4.72
CA PHE A 7 0.66 -8.81 4.98
C PHE A 7 2.05 -8.22 4.74
N GLY A 8 2.12 -7.06 4.10
CA GLY A 8 3.39 -6.39 3.83
C GLY A 8 3.25 -4.93 3.46
N VAL A 9 4.39 -4.29 3.22
CA VAL A 9 4.46 -2.87 2.85
C VAL A 9 5.01 -2.74 1.43
N VAL A 10 4.41 -1.86 0.63
CA VAL A 10 4.87 -1.57 -0.73
C VAL A 10 6.15 -0.73 -0.68
N THR A 11 7.25 -1.30 -1.16
CA THR A 11 8.57 -0.63 -1.18
C THR A 11 8.83 0.08 -2.50
N LYS A 12 8.27 -0.42 -3.60
CA LYS A 12 8.43 0.20 -4.93
C LYS A 12 7.14 0.10 -5.72
N ALA A 13 6.66 1.25 -6.17
CA ALA A 13 5.57 1.43 -7.12
C ALA A 13 6.05 2.37 -8.26
N GLY A 14 5.50 2.24 -9.47
CA GLY A 14 5.77 3.14 -10.60
C GLY A 14 6.99 2.81 -11.49
N PHE A 15 7.88 1.90 -11.09
CA PHE A 15 9.04 1.51 -11.92
C PHE A 15 8.72 0.43 -12.97
N MET A 16 7.69 -0.37 -12.73
CA MET A 16 7.26 -1.45 -13.62
C MET A 16 5.77 -1.31 -13.88
N ASN A 17 5.34 -1.56 -15.12
CA ASN A 17 3.93 -1.57 -15.46
C ASN A 17 3.22 -2.75 -14.80
N LYS A 18 2.03 -2.49 -14.23
CA LYS A 18 1.12 -3.48 -13.64
C LYS A 18 1.74 -4.31 -12.51
N THR A 19 2.72 -3.74 -11.79
CA THR A 19 3.51 -4.47 -10.80
C THR A 19 4.08 -3.58 -9.72
N ALA A 20 3.86 -4.01 -8.48
CA ALA A 20 4.49 -3.43 -7.29
C ALA A 20 5.47 -4.42 -6.64
N THR A 21 6.45 -3.90 -5.91
CA THR A 21 7.32 -4.71 -5.04
C THR A 21 6.86 -4.55 -3.60
N VAL A 22 6.42 -5.64 -2.99
CA VAL A 22 5.97 -5.69 -1.60
C VAL A 22 7.01 -6.40 -0.75
N THR A 23 7.38 -5.79 0.36
CA THR A 23 8.26 -6.40 1.36
C THR A 23 7.39 -7.00 2.47
N VAL A 24 7.47 -8.32 2.62
CA VAL A 24 6.80 -9.06 3.70
C VAL A 24 7.84 -9.38 4.77
N SER A 25 7.57 -8.93 5.99
CA SER A 25 8.37 -9.26 7.16
C SER A 25 7.74 -10.44 7.91
N ARG A 26 8.58 -11.36 8.37
CA ARG A 26 8.15 -12.45 9.25
C ARG A 26 9.17 -12.66 10.35
N TRP A 27 8.68 -13.09 11.50
CA TRP A 27 9.52 -13.50 12.61
C TRP A 27 9.93 -14.97 12.43
N VAL A 28 11.22 -15.25 12.57
CA VAL A 28 11.77 -16.60 12.54
C VAL A 28 12.68 -16.77 13.74
N ILE A 29 12.55 -17.90 14.43
CA ILE A 29 13.44 -18.28 15.52
C ILE A 29 14.69 -18.91 14.91
N ASP A 30 15.87 -18.39 15.24
CA ASP A 30 17.12 -19.02 14.84
C ASP A 30 17.28 -20.39 15.49
N LYS A 31 17.54 -21.43 14.69
CA LYS A 31 17.57 -22.82 15.17
C LYS A 31 18.69 -23.08 16.17
N ARG A 32 19.82 -22.37 16.07
CA ARG A 32 21.00 -22.59 16.91
C ARG A 32 20.92 -21.83 18.22
N THR A 33 20.47 -20.57 18.17
CA THR A 33 20.54 -19.64 19.30
C THR A 33 19.18 -19.39 19.96
N GLY A 34 18.06 -19.76 19.33
CA GLY A 34 16.72 -19.49 19.85
C GLY A 34 16.31 -18.02 19.78
N LYS A 35 17.17 -17.12 19.26
CA LYS A 35 16.86 -15.69 19.15
C LYS A 35 15.81 -15.46 18.07
N ARG A 36 14.85 -14.56 18.36
CA ARG A 36 13.81 -14.15 17.41
C ARG A 36 14.37 -13.11 16.45
N ILE A 37 14.43 -13.44 15.16
CA ILE A 37 15.00 -12.60 14.11
C ILE A 37 13.90 -12.20 13.13
N SER A 38 13.88 -10.94 12.70
CA SER A 38 13.02 -10.48 11.61
C SER A 38 13.67 -10.82 10.27
N ARG A 39 12.98 -11.59 9.43
CA ARG A 39 13.39 -11.84 8.04
C ARG A 39 12.40 -11.19 7.10
N SER A 40 12.90 -10.45 6.14
CA SER A 40 12.11 -9.84 5.08
C SER A 40 12.32 -10.59 3.76
N LYS A 41 11.25 -10.69 2.97
CA LYS A 41 11.31 -11.17 1.58
C LYS A 41 10.51 -10.23 0.69
N LYS A 42 11.08 -9.93 -0.48
CA LYS A 42 10.43 -9.10 -1.50
C LYS A 42 9.64 -9.99 -2.45
N PHE A 43 8.41 -9.60 -2.71
CA PHE A 43 7.50 -10.24 -3.65
C PHE A 43 7.11 -9.26 -4.75
N LEU A 44 7.02 -9.76 -5.97
CA LEU A 44 6.48 -9.02 -7.09
C LEU A 44 4.99 -9.33 -7.18
N VAL A 45 4.18 -8.29 -7.02
CA VAL A 45 2.72 -8.37 -6.94
C VAL A 45 2.13 -7.82 -8.21
N HIS A 46 1.16 -8.55 -8.77
CA HIS A 46 0.38 -8.11 -9.91
C HIS A 46 -0.77 -7.21 -9.45
N ASP A 47 -0.83 -6.02 -10.05
CA ASP A 47 -1.91 -5.05 -9.91
C ASP A 47 -2.22 -4.54 -11.32
N GLU A 48 -3.43 -4.75 -11.82
CA GLU A 48 -3.80 -4.34 -13.18
C GLU A 48 -4.00 -2.84 -13.32
N ARG A 49 -4.42 -2.18 -12.24
CA ARG A 49 -4.87 -0.79 -12.23
C ARG A 49 -3.79 0.17 -11.72
N ASN A 50 -2.62 -0.33 -11.34
CA ASN A 50 -1.51 0.46 -10.77
C ASN A 50 -2.00 1.39 -9.64
N GLN A 51 -2.88 0.88 -8.78
CA GLN A 51 -3.47 1.66 -7.69
C GLN A 51 -2.51 1.78 -6.50
N LEU A 52 -1.58 0.83 -6.38
CA LEU A 52 -0.62 0.80 -5.28
C LEU A 52 0.40 1.94 -5.35
N ARG A 53 0.56 2.63 -4.24
CA ARG A 53 1.58 3.65 -4.02
C ARG A 53 2.65 3.17 -3.05
N VAL A 54 3.69 3.99 -2.86
CA VAL A 54 4.80 3.64 -1.97
C VAL A 54 4.32 3.80 -0.52
N GLU A 55 4.80 2.94 0.38
CA GLU A 55 4.40 2.89 1.81
C GLU A 55 2.96 2.44 2.09
N ASP A 56 2.23 1.96 1.09
CA ASP A 56 0.92 1.34 1.32
C ASP A 56 1.07 0.00 2.08
N SER A 57 0.19 -0.23 3.05
CA SER A 57 0.07 -1.52 3.75
C SER A 57 -0.96 -2.39 3.03
N VAL A 58 -0.52 -3.55 2.56
CA VAL A 58 -1.29 -4.38 1.64
C VAL A 58 -1.35 -5.83 2.08
N LEU A 59 -2.45 -6.48 1.72
CA LEU A 59 -2.65 -7.91 1.84
C LEU A 59 -2.55 -8.53 0.44
N ILE A 60 -1.61 -9.45 0.29
CA ILE A 60 -1.29 -10.10 -0.99
C ILE A 60 -1.66 -11.57 -0.92
N ARG A 61 -2.25 -12.10 -2.00
CA ARG A 61 -2.64 -13.51 -2.09
C ARG A 61 -1.81 -14.25 -3.12
N ASN A 62 -1.66 -15.55 -2.94
CA ASN A 62 -1.10 -16.41 -3.99
C ASN A 62 -2.01 -16.42 -5.24
N CYS A 63 -1.41 -16.55 -6.41
CA CYS A 63 -2.13 -16.64 -7.67
C CYS A 63 -1.39 -17.55 -8.67
N PRO A 64 -2.04 -17.97 -9.77
CA PRO A 64 -1.35 -18.57 -10.90
C PRO A 64 -0.19 -17.69 -11.39
N PRO A 65 0.86 -18.27 -11.99
CA PRO A 65 2.00 -17.48 -12.46
C PRO A 65 1.57 -16.49 -13.54
N VAL A 66 1.67 -15.19 -13.23
CA VAL A 66 1.47 -14.10 -14.20
C VAL A 66 2.76 -13.85 -14.99
N SER A 67 3.91 -14.14 -14.38
CA SER A 67 5.24 -14.04 -14.99
C SER A 67 6.21 -14.98 -14.26
N ALA A 68 7.45 -15.08 -14.73
CA ALA A 68 8.49 -15.97 -14.18
C ALA A 68 8.64 -15.85 -12.65
N ARG A 69 8.53 -14.61 -12.12
CA ARG A 69 8.69 -14.30 -10.69
C ARG A 69 7.45 -13.72 -10.02
N LYS A 70 6.39 -13.41 -10.77
CA LYS A 70 5.15 -12.77 -10.28
C LYS A 70 4.08 -13.84 -10.07
N ARG A 71 3.85 -14.19 -8.80
CA ARG A 71 2.91 -15.26 -8.37
C ARG A 71 1.99 -14.81 -7.25
N PHE A 72 1.89 -13.49 -7.07
CA PHE A 72 1.06 -12.86 -6.06
C PHE A 72 0.20 -11.77 -6.70
N THR A 73 -1.04 -11.65 -6.24
CA THR A 73 -1.98 -10.61 -6.64
C THR A 73 -2.37 -9.79 -5.42
N LEU A 74 -2.71 -8.52 -5.63
CA LEU A 74 -3.30 -7.67 -4.60
C LEU A 74 -4.68 -8.21 -4.21
N GLU A 75 -4.92 -8.41 -2.92
CA GLU A 75 -6.22 -8.81 -2.38
C GLU A 75 -6.92 -7.63 -1.72
N ASP A 76 -6.23 -6.95 -0.80
CA ASP A 76 -6.79 -5.82 -0.07
C ASP A 76 -5.73 -4.76 0.27
N VAL A 77 -6.15 -3.50 0.35
CA VAL A 77 -5.30 -2.37 0.76
C VAL A 77 -5.76 -1.91 2.14
N VAL A 78 -4.96 -2.24 3.15
CA VAL A 78 -5.30 -2.00 4.56
C VAL A 78 -5.09 -0.54 4.95
N ARG A 79 -4.04 0.10 4.42
CA ARG A 79 -3.71 1.49 4.73
C ARG A 79 -3.01 2.16 3.57
N SER A 80 -3.55 3.31 3.12
CA SER A 80 -2.95 4.15 2.08
C SER A 80 -2.72 5.58 2.58
N PRO A 81 -1.55 5.86 3.20
CA PRO A 81 -1.28 7.16 3.81
C PRO A 81 -1.24 8.31 2.79
N GLU A 82 -0.83 8.06 1.53
CA GLU A 82 -0.81 9.11 0.50
C GLU A 82 -2.21 9.51 0.04
N THR A 83 -3.13 8.54 -0.08
CA THR A 83 -4.52 8.83 -0.50
C THR A 83 -5.21 9.71 0.56
N GLU A 84 -4.96 9.44 1.83
CA GLU A 84 -5.48 10.25 2.94
C GLU A 84 -4.94 11.69 2.91
N ARG A 85 -3.65 11.86 2.59
CA ARG A 85 -3.04 13.19 2.44
C ARG A 85 -3.63 13.98 1.27
N ASP A 86 -3.81 13.34 0.12
CA ASP A 86 -4.44 13.98 -1.06
C ASP A 86 -5.88 14.44 -0.75
N LEU A 87 -6.66 13.58 -0.08
CA LEU A 87 -8.04 13.91 0.33
C LEU A 87 -8.08 15.06 1.33
N ALA A 88 -7.17 15.08 2.32
CA ALA A 88 -7.07 16.16 3.28
C ALA A 88 -6.71 17.49 2.60
N HIS A 89 -5.75 17.48 1.66
CA HIS A 89 -5.36 18.67 0.91
C HIS A 89 -6.51 19.18 0.02
N ALA A 90 -7.25 18.29 -0.64
CA ALA A 90 -8.42 18.65 -1.44
C ALA A 90 -9.57 19.25 -0.60
N THR A 91 -9.76 18.75 0.62
CA THR A 91 -10.77 19.28 1.56
C THR A 91 -10.40 20.70 2.03
N VAL A 92 -9.11 20.96 2.28
CA VAL A 92 -8.63 22.31 2.64
C VAL A 92 -8.75 23.29 1.46
N ALA A 93 -8.54 22.83 0.22
CA ALA A 93 -8.66 23.66 -0.97
C ALA A 93 -10.11 24.05 -1.35
N SER A 94 -11.11 23.27 -0.93
CA SER A 94 -12.53 23.53 -1.20
C SER A 94 -13.24 24.33 -0.08
N GLY A 95 -12.57 24.52 1.06
CA GLY A 95 -13.03 25.38 2.15
C GLY A 95 -12.78 26.86 1.87
N SER A 96 -13.64 27.46 1.04
CA SER A 96 -13.84 28.91 1.04
C SER A 96 -14.89 29.28 2.09
N PRO A 97 -14.56 30.03 3.15
CA PRO A 97 -15.57 30.81 3.85
C PRO A 97 -15.84 32.09 3.03
N THR A 98 -16.75 32.02 2.06
CA THR A 98 -17.45 33.20 1.50
C THR A 98 -18.86 33.16 2.12
N ALA A 99 -19.41 34.17 2.79
CA ALA A 99 -19.10 35.57 2.98
C ALA A 99 -19.69 36.08 4.31
N SER A 100 -19.21 37.21 4.81
CA SER A 100 -20.12 38.25 5.31
C SER A 100 -19.92 39.49 4.45
N PRO A 101 -20.93 39.91 3.68
CA PRO A 101 -20.86 41.15 2.92
C PRO A 101 -20.94 42.33 3.89
N SER A 102 -20.08 43.31 3.68
CA SER A 102 -20.18 44.61 4.34
C SER A 102 -21.60 45.17 4.17
N PRO A 103 -22.32 45.48 5.26
CA PRO A 103 -23.41 46.42 5.15
C PRO A 103 -22.81 47.82 5.08
N MET A 104 -23.02 48.44 3.92
CA MET A 104 -22.91 49.87 3.69
C MET A 104 -23.81 50.66 4.69
N SER A 105 -23.53 51.96 4.87
CA SER A 105 -24.29 53.00 5.61
C SER A 105 -23.85 53.20 7.08
N GLN A 106 -23.56 54.40 7.61
CA GLN A 106 -23.59 55.80 7.14
C GLN A 106 -22.35 56.54 7.64
#